data_AF-A0A550H602-F1
#
_entry.id   AF-A0A550H602-F1
#
_cell.length_a   1.000
_cell.length_b   1.000
_cell.length_c   1.000
_cell.angle_alpha   90.00
_cell.angle_beta   90.00
_cell.angle_gamma   90.00
#
_symmetry.space_group_name_H-M   'P 1'
#
loop_
_entity.id
_entity.type
_entity.pdbx_description
1 polymer ?
#
loop_
_entity_poly.entity_id
_entity_poly.type
_entity_poly.pdbx_seq_one_letter_code
_entity_poly.pdbx_strand_id
1 'polypeptide(L)'
;MTFKFSNRICLVCGLFMAYCSNCGREIPEDALFCPKCGTKTVKGVENNAPGPSDELKAAFVKMGQELEKAFSVASKEINAAFKTASENMQKSIHKEQVTCSSCGEKNPNNAVFCYNCGKRIKSE
;
A
#
# COMPACT_ATOMS: atom_id res chain seq x y z
N MET A 1 35.45 -26.12 -7.02
CA MET A 1 36.49 -25.16 -7.45
C MET A 1 36.36 -23.92 -6.61
N THR A 2 37.31 -23.70 -5.70
CA THR A 2 37.35 -22.52 -4.83
C THR A 2 37.77 -21.31 -5.66
N PHE A 3 36.87 -20.33 -5.83
CA PHE A 3 37.22 -19.04 -6.44
C PHE A 3 38.18 -18.32 -5.52
N LYS A 4 39.47 -18.49 -5.77
CA LYS A 4 40.55 -17.81 -5.06
C LYS A 4 40.57 -16.37 -5.56
N PHE A 5 39.77 -15.51 -4.94
CA PHE A 5 39.82 -14.07 -5.19
C PHE A 5 41.25 -13.61 -4.94
N SER A 6 41.96 -13.26 -6.02
CA SER A 6 43.34 -12.84 -5.98
C SER A 6 43.38 -11.43 -5.38
N ASN A 7 43.56 -11.36 -4.06
CA ASN A 7 43.88 -10.13 -3.34
C ASN A 7 45.19 -9.57 -3.87
N ARG A 8 45.11 -8.53 -4.69
CA ARG A 8 46.29 -7.78 -5.15
C ARG A 8 46.58 -6.66 -4.17
N ILE A 9 47.71 -6.80 -3.47
CA ILE A 9 48.31 -5.77 -2.64
C ILE A 9 48.77 -4.61 -3.54
N CYS A 10 48.35 -3.39 -3.23
CA CYS A 10 48.95 -2.19 -3.80
C CYS A 10 50.41 -2.06 -3.33
N LEU A 11 51.38 -2.40 -4.19
CA LEU A 11 52.82 -2.32 -3.87
C LEU A 11 53.32 -0.89 -3.57
N VAL A 12 52.54 0.14 -3.92
CA VAL A 12 52.87 1.56 -3.69
C VAL A 12 52.32 2.07 -2.36
N CYS A 13 51.20 1.51 -1.88
CA CYS A 13 50.42 2.08 -0.79
C CYS A 13 50.03 1.09 0.31
N GLY A 14 50.33 -0.20 0.16
CA GLY A 14 50.11 -1.24 1.17
C GLY A 14 48.64 -1.59 1.45
N LEU A 15 47.67 -0.86 0.90
CA LEU A 15 46.24 -1.16 1.08
C LEU A 15 45.80 -2.31 0.16
N PHE A 16 44.98 -3.21 0.72
CA PHE A 16 44.15 -4.10 -0.08
C PHE A 16 43.07 -3.28 -0.79
N MET A 17 42.86 -3.59 -2.07
CA MET A 17 41.86 -2.95 -2.92
C MET A 17 40.74 -3.95 -3.23
N ALA A 18 39.51 -3.51 -3.07
CA ALA A 18 38.31 -4.25 -3.42
C ALA A 18 37.69 -3.70 -4.70
N TYR A 19 36.71 -4.41 -5.27
CA TYR A 19 35.94 -3.93 -6.41
C TYR A 19 34.49 -3.71 -6.01
N CYS A 20 33.90 -2.61 -6.49
CA CYS A 20 32.49 -2.32 -6.28
C CYS A 20 31.62 -3.38 -7.01
N SER A 21 30.75 -4.06 -6.26
CA SER A 21 29.84 -5.09 -6.79
C SER A 21 28.83 -4.59 -7.82
N ASN A 22 28.51 -3.30 -7.81
CA ASN A 22 27.54 -2.72 -8.75
C ASN A 22 28.18 -2.21 -10.06
N CYS A 23 29.33 -1.52 -9.97
CA CYS A 23 29.90 -0.83 -11.13
C CYS A 23 31.31 -1.28 -11.52
N GLY A 24 31.91 -2.23 -10.79
CA GLY A 24 33.22 -2.81 -11.07
C GLY A 24 34.43 -1.90 -10.82
N ARG A 25 34.23 -0.68 -10.29
CA ARG A 25 35.35 0.23 -9.97
C ARG A 25 36.16 -0.30 -8.77
N GLU A 26 37.47 -0.17 -8.84
CA GLU A 26 38.39 -0.37 -7.72
C GLU A 26 38.15 0.66 -6.61
N ILE A 27 38.01 0.17 -5.38
CA ILE A 27 37.69 0.94 -4.18
C ILE A 27 38.60 0.48 -3.04
N PRO A 28 38.96 1.37 -2.10
CA PRO A 28 39.73 0.96 -0.94
C PRO A 28 38.87 0.06 -0.04
N GLU A 29 39.49 -0.88 0.67
CA GLU A 29 38.75 -1.87 1.48
C GLU A 29 37.89 -1.26 2.58
N ASP A 30 38.29 -0.11 3.13
CA ASP A 30 37.59 0.61 4.18
C ASP A 30 36.50 1.56 3.65
N ALA A 31 36.39 1.74 2.33
CA ALA A 31 35.33 2.56 1.75
C ALA A 31 33.96 2.02 2.15
N LEU A 32 33.11 2.88 2.71
CA LEU A 32 31.72 2.55 3.06
C LEU A 32 30.78 2.67 1.84
N PHE A 33 31.14 3.51 0.88
CA PHE A 33 30.38 3.75 -0.35
C PHE A 33 31.31 3.83 -1.56
N CYS A 34 30.83 3.37 -2.71
CA CYS A 34 31.56 3.52 -3.96
C CYS A 34 31.55 4.98 -4.43
N PRO A 35 32.71 5.62 -4.67
CA PRO A 35 32.78 7.02 -5.10
C PRO A 35 32.26 7.25 -6.53
N LYS A 36 32.11 6.19 -7.35
CA LYS A 36 31.59 6.30 -8.72
C LYS A 36 30.07 6.23 -8.79
N CYS A 37 29.47 5.28 -8.07
CA CYS A 37 28.04 4.99 -8.23
C CYS A 37 27.22 5.14 -6.93
N GLY A 38 27.86 5.46 -5.80
CA GLY A 38 27.19 5.65 -4.51
C GLY A 38 26.70 4.36 -3.86
N THR A 39 26.89 3.18 -4.47
CA THR A 39 26.48 1.90 -3.88
C THR A 39 27.23 1.64 -2.59
N LYS A 40 26.49 1.28 -1.54
CA LYS A 40 27.02 0.86 -0.25
C LYS A 40 27.89 -0.38 -0.43
N THR A 41 29.10 -0.36 0.10
CA THR A 41 30.04 -1.48 0.03
C THR A 41 29.70 -2.51 1.11
N VAL A 42 30.41 -3.65 1.10
CA VAL A 42 30.31 -4.65 2.17
C VAL A 42 30.62 -4.00 3.53
N LYS A 43 31.66 -3.18 3.63
CA LYS A 43 31.99 -2.43 4.85
C LYS A 43 30.94 -1.41 5.24
N GLY A 44 30.32 -0.73 4.27
CA GLY A 44 29.20 0.17 4.53
C GLY A 44 28.01 -0.57 5.15
N VAL A 45 27.70 -1.76 4.63
CA VAL A 45 26.63 -2.62 5.16
C VAL A 45 26.96 -3.12 6.57
N GLU A 46 28.16 -3.69 6.78
CA GLU A 46 28.62 -4.17 8.10
C GLU A 46 28.53 -3.08 9.18
N ASN A 47 28.95 -1.87 8.85
CA ASN A 47 28.93 -0.73 9.78
C ASN A 47 27.58 0.00 9.84
N ASN A 48 26.55 -0.48 9.13
CA ASN A 48 25.25 0.19 9.03
C ASN A 48 25.35 1.68 8.67
N ALA A 49 26.35 2.08 7.87
CA ALA A 49 26.61 3.48 7.57
C ALA A 49 25.40 4.12 6.86
N PRO A 50 24.81 5.23 7.35
CA PRO A 50 23.67 5.84 6.69
C PRO A 50 24.09 6.37 5.31
N GLY A 51 23.38 5.92 4.28
CA GLY A 51 23.55 6.43 2.92
C GLY A 51 22.69 7.69 2.70
N PRO A 52 23.04 8.52 1.70
CA PRO A 52 22.25 9.71 1.36
C PRO A 52 20.77 9.42 1.07
N SER A 53 20.48 8.22 0.53
CA SER A 53 19.10 7.81 0.23
C SER A 53 18.31 7.30 1.44
N ASP A 54 18.98 6.98 2.55
CA ASP A 54 18.32 6.31 3.69
C ASP A 54 17.46 7.30 4.47
N GLU A 55 17.94 8.54 4.63
CA GLU A 55 17.16 9.62 5.23
C GLU A 55 15.94 9.98 4.38
N LEU A 56 16.12 10.07 3.06
CA LEU A 56 15.02 10.34 2.13
C LEU A 56 13.96 9.22 2.18
N LYS A 57 14.39 7.95 2.19
CA LYS A 57 13.47 6.81 2.35
C LYS A 57 12.71 6.89 3.68
N ALA A 58 13.39 7.21 4.78
CA ALA A 58 12.76 7.35 6.09
C ALA A 58 11.69 8.46 6.08
N ALA A 59 11.98 9.59 5.43
CA ALA A 59 11.02 10.68 5.26
C ALA A 59 9.77 10.23 4.47
N PHE A 60 9.96 9.50 3.37
CA PHE A 60 8.84 8.97 2.58
C PHE A 60 8.01 7.93 3.34
N VAL A 61 8.64 7.04 4.09
CA VAL A 61 7.93 6.05 4.94
C VAL A 61 7.06 6.78 5.96
N LYS A 62 7.61 7.79 6.65
CA LYS A 62 6.86 8.59 7.62
C LYS A 62 5.69 9.32 6.97
N MET A 63 5.91 9.92 5.80
CA MET A 63 4.85 10.59 5.03
C MET A 63 3.72 9.61 4.67
N GLY A 64 4.06 8.40 4.20
CA GLY A 64 3.09 7.36 3.87
C GLY A 64 2.24 6.94 5.07
N GLN A 65 2.87 6.77 6.24
CA GLN A 65 2.17 6.44 7.49
C GLN A 65 1.18 7.53 7.91
N GLU A 66 1.56 8.82 7.78
CA GLU A 66 0.66 9.93 8.12
C GLU A 66 -0.53 10.04 7.16
N LEU A 67 -0.28 9.82 5.86
CA LEU A 67 -1.36 9.77 4.86
C LEU A 67 -2.33 8.63 5.13
N GLU A 68 -1.83 7.42 5.40
CA GLU A 68 -2.67 6.26 5.68
C GLU A 68 -3.57 6.48 6.90
N LYS A 69 -3.02 7.09 7.97
CA LYS A 69 -3.81 7.49 9.15
C LYS A 69 -4.92 8.47 8.77
N ALA A 70 -4.60 9.52 8.01
CA ALA A 70 -5.58 10.52 7.59
C ALA A 70 -6.71 9.90 6.75
N PHE A 71 -6.36 9.03 5.80
CA PHE A 71 -7.36 8.31 4.98
C PHE A 71 -8.22 7.36 5.81
N SER A 72 -7.65 6.66 6.80
CA SER A 72 -8.39 5.77 7.69
C SER A 72 -9.47 6.52 8.48
N VAL A 73 -9.16 7.73 8.96
CA VAL A 73 -10.13 8.59 9.67
C VAL A 73 -11.23 9.03 8.72
N ALA A 74 -10.88 9.59 7.56
CA ALA A 74 -11.86 10.03 6.57
C ALA A 74 -12.78 8.89 6.11
N SER A 75 -12.23 7.69 5.88
CA SER A 75 -12.99 6.50 5.52
C SER A 75 -14.01 6.11 6.59
N LYS A 76 -13.64 6.17 7.87
CA LYS A 76 -14.56 5.87 8.98
C LYS A 76 -15.71 6.87 9.04
N GLU A 77 -15.44 8.15 8.86
CA GLU A 77 -16.47 9.20 8.87
C GLU A 77 -17.46 9.04 7.72
N ILE A 78 -16.94 8.80 6.51
CA ILE A 78 -17.76 8.54 5.32
C ILE A 78 -18.65 7.31 5.54
N ASN A 79 -18.07 6.20 6.01
CA ASN A 79 -18.81 4.97 6.26
C ASN A 79 -19.89 5.16 7.35
N ALA A 80 -19.58 5.92 8.40
CA ALA A 80 -20.55 6.24 9.44
C ALA A 80 -21.73 7.06 8.89
N ALA A 81 -21.45 8.10 8.10
CA ALA A 81 -22.47 8.92 7.46
C ALA A 81 -23.37 8.10 6.51
N PHE A 82 -22.77 7.24 5.68
CA PHE A 82 -23.51 6.34 4.80
C PHE A 82 -24.37 5.33 5.56
N LYS A 83 -23.83 4.76 6.64
CA LYS A 83 -24.58 3.82 7.49
C LYS A 83 -25.83 4.48 8.06
N THR A 84 -25.69 5.67 8.64
CA THR A 84 -26.84 6.44 9.15
C THR A 84 -27.86 6.76 8.06
N ALA A 85 -27.41 7.18 6.87
CA ALA A 85 -28.31 7.43 5.75
C ALA A 85 -29.06 6.14 5.31
N SER A 86 -28.36 5.02 5.24
CA SER A 86 -28.94 3.72 4.86
C SER A 86 -29.97 3.20 5.88
N GLU A 87 -29.70 3.35 7.18
CA GLU A 87 -30.63 2.96 8.24
C GLU A 87 -31.91 3.80 8.22
N ASN A 88 -31.78 5.11 7.95
CA ASN A 88 -32.92 6.00 7.77
C ASN A 88 -33.74 5.62 6.53
N MET A 89 -33.09 5.27 5.41
CA MET A 89 -33.78 4.78 4.20
C MET A 89 -34.47 3.43 4.41
N GLN A 90 -33.86 2.48 5.12
CA GLN A 90 -34.50 1.20 5.42
C GLN A 90 -35.76 1.37 6.27
N LYS A 91 -35.73 2.27 7.27
CA LYS A 91 -36.90 2.55 8.11
C LYS A 91 -38.07 3.15 7.33
N SER A 92 -37.81 4.02 6.35
CA SER A 92 -38.86 4.55 5.47
C SER A 92 -39.37 3.50 4.49
N ILE A 93 -38.46 2.70 3.90
CA ILE A 93 -38.84 1.66 2.92
C ILE A 93 -39.70 0.57 3.56
N HIS A 94 -39.46 0.16 4.81
CA HIS A 94 -40.26 -0.88 5.47
C HIS A 94 -41.67 -0.42 5.89
N LYS A 95 -41.91 0.89 6.00
CA LYS A 95 -43.22 1.44 6.42
C LYS A 95 -44.22 1.54 5.25
N GLU A 96 -43.72 1.54 4.02
CA GLU A 96 -44.49 1.72 2.78
C GLU A 96 -44.24 0.53 1.83
N GLN A 97 -44.55 -0.70 2.27
CA GLN A 97 -44.48 -1.89 1.42
C GLN A 97 -45.85 -2.54 1.24
N VAL A 98 -46.10 -3.06 0.04
CA VAL A 98 -47.27 -3.85 -0.34
C VAL A 98 -46.84 -5.27 -0.71
N THR A 99 -47.58 -6.28 -0.26
CA THR A 99 -47.29 -7.68 -0.56
C THR A 99 -47.96 -8.10 -1.87
N CYS A 100 -47.20 -8.67 -2.81
CA CYS A 100 -47.75 -9.18 -4.05
C CYS A 100 -48.67 -10.37 -3.78
N SER A 101 -49.96 -10.23 -4.14
CA SER A 101 -50.97 -11.28 -3.95
C SER A 101 -50.73 -12.57 -4.75
N SER A 102 -49.83 -12.55 -5.73
CA SER A 102 -49.59 -13.70 -6.61
C SER A 102 -48.36 -14.54 -6.26
N CYS A 103 -47.33 -13.95 -5.64
CA CYS A 103 -46.10 -14.67 -5.31
C CYS A 103 -45.59 -14.38 -3.89
N GLY A 104 -46.23 -13.48 -3.14
CA GLY A 104 -45.87 -13.15 -1.76
C GLY A 104 -44.71 -12.15 -1.58
N GLU A 105 -44.12 -11.64 -2.65
CA GLU A 105 -42.99 -10.69 -2.58
C GLU A 105 -43.40 -9.34 -1.98
N LYS A 106 -42.57 -8.76 -1.11
CA LYS A 106 -42.77 -7.39 -0.60
C LYS A 106 -42.25 -6.37 -1.59
N ASN A 107 -43.11 -5.48 -2.05
CA ASN A 107 -42.78 -4.45 -3.03
C ASN A 107 -42.98 -3.06 -2.40
N PRO A 108 -42.34 -1.99 -2.93
CA PRO A 108 -42.67 -0.63 -2.56
C PRO A 108 -44.18 -0.35 -2.74
N ASN A 109 -44.80 0.44 -1.85
CA ASN A 109 -46.25 0.70 -1.89
C ASN A 109 -46.70 1.41 -3.18
N ASN A 110 -45.80 2.16 -3.83
CA ASN A 110 -46.04 2.78 -5.13
C ASN A 110 -45.77 1.85 -6.34
N ALA A 111 -45.47 0.57 -6.12
CA ALA A 111 -45.19 -0.37 -7.19
C ALA A 111 -46.47 -0.73 -7.95
N VAL A 112 -46.48 -0.47 -9.27
CA VAL A 112 -47.59 -0.84 -10.17
C VAL A 112 -47.51 -2.32 -10.58
N PHE A 113 -46.30 -2.88 -10.64
CA PHE A 113 -46.02 -4.27 -10.96
C PHE A 113 -45.04 -4.86 -9.94
N CYS A 114 -45.18 -6.15 -9.65
CA CYS A 114 -44.26 -6.87 -8.78
C CYS A 114 -42.89 -7.02 -9.45
N TYR A 115 -41.80 -6.61 -8.79
CA TYR A 115 -40.44 -6.71 -9.37
C TYR A 115 -39.96 -8.15 -9.51
N ASN A 116 -40.54 -9.09 -8.76
CA ASN A 116 -40.13 -10.49 -8.77
C ASN A 116 -40.92 -11.30 -9.81
N CYS A 117 -42.26 -11.21 -9.82
CA CYS A 117 -43.11 -12.03 -10.69
C CYS A 117 -43.78 -11.29 -11.85
N GLY A 118 -43.60 -9.96 -11.96
CA GLY A 118 -44.12 -9.13 -13.06
C GLY A 118 -45.63 -8.87 -13.05
N LYS A 119 -46.40 -9.51 -12.16
CA LYS A 119 -47.86 -9.29 -12.09
C LYS A 119 -48.19 -7.91 -11.53
N ARG A 120 -49.26 -7.31 -12.05
CA ARG A 120 -49.78 -6.03 -11.59
C ARG A 120 -50.16 -6.10 -10.11
N ILE A 121 -49.67 -5.17 -9.32
CA ILE A 121 -50.09 -4.98 -7.92
C ILE A 121 -51.31 -4.07 -7.96
N LYS A 122 -52.39 -4.47 -7.29
CA LYS A 122 -53.57 -3.64 -7.15
C LYS A 122 -53.30 -2.66 -6.02
N SER A 123 -53.01 -1.40 -6.35
CA SER A 123 -53.12 -0.31 -5.38
C SER A 123 -54.61 -0.08 -5.11
N GLU A 124 -55.01 0.01 -3.83
CA GLU A 124 -56.32 0.57 -3.47
C GLU A 124 -56.38 2.06 -3.78
#